data_AF-A0A2E3DTV8-F1
#
_entry.id   AF-A0A2E3DTV8-F1
#
_cell.length_a   1.000
_cell.length_b   1.000
_cell.length_c   1.000
_cell.angle_alpha   90.00
_cell.angle_beta   90.00
_cell.angle_gamma   90.00
#
_symmetry.space_group_name_H-M   'P 1'
#
loop_
_entity.id
_entity.type
_entity.pdbx_description
1 polymer ?
#
loop_
_entity_poly.entity_id
_entity_poly.type
_entity_poly.pdbx_seq_one_letter_code
_entity_poly.pdbx_strand_id
1 'polypeptide(L)'
;MLNKIIFIWRNDLKRLLLFYENKRSVADKFFWYLFSFFIFINIICYWFAMVSAFPGLVFGPTFSYYFKIQFPVGFLGALFDSLSFFITIYIIRRALLTINNRIYIAHLSIDILIAVVATFWVVFVFIISGWVISYIDTIGQSVESIKLYDHETNIDKRTDKYISSVNDALINPSHNIKNIYFGIIMGFSEMIPTIIHFTMFFRSIFYSLYNKQSNFND
;
A
#
# COMPACT_ATOMS: atom_id res chain seq x y z
N MET A 1 14.71 24.57 -17.38
CA MET A 1 14.03 24.29 -16.09
C MET A 1 13.76 22.79 -15.91
N LEU A 2 12.96 22.16 -16.78
CA LEU A 2 12.68 20.72 -16.71
C LEU A 2 13.93 19.82 -16.68
N ASN A 3 14.92 20.08 -17.55
CA ASN A 3 16.17 19.30 -17.57
C ASN A 3 16.96 19.39 -16.24
N LYS A 4 16.92 20.55 -15.55
CA LYS A 4 17.57 20.75 -14.25
C LYS A 4 16.85 19.96 -13.15
N ILE A 5 15.51 20.01 -13.15
CA ILE A 5 14.67 19.22 -12.23
C ILE A 5 14.95 17.73 -12.42
N ILE A 6 14.93 17.23 -13.66
CA ILE A 6 15.19 15.82 -13.95
C ILE A 6 16.61 15.41 -13.56
N PHE A 7 17.61 16.28 -13.75
CA PHE A 7 18.98 16.00 -13.33
C PHE A 7 19.12 15.83 -11.81
N ILE A 8 18.52 16.74 -11.03
CA ILE A 8 18.51 16.64 -9.56
C ILE A 8 17.78 15.36 -9.13
N TRP A 9 16.61 15.11 -9.71
CA TRP A 9 15.80 13.94 -9.39
C TRP A 9 16.53 12.62 -9.70
N ARG A 10 17.21 12.53 -10.84
CA ARG A 10 18.05 11.38 -11.21
C ARG A 10 19.16 11.13 -10.20
N ASN A 11 19.83 12.18 -9.74
CA ASN A 11 20.90 12.06 -8.74
C ASN A 11 20.37 11.57 -7.39
N ASP A 12 19.19 12.04 -6.98
CA ASP A 12 18.54 11.60 -5.75
C ASP A 12 18.13 10.12 -5.83
N LEU A 13 17.53 9.69 -6.94
CA LEU A 13 17.21 8.28 -7.16
C LEU A 13 18.47 7.40 -7.22
N LYS A 14 19.56 7.88 -7.82
CA LYS A 14 20.83 7.15 -7.84
C LYS A 14 21.38 6.95 -6.42
N ARG A 15 21.29 7.97 -5.56
CA ARG A 15 21.69 7.87 -4.15
C ARG A 15 20.81 6.86 -3.40
N LEU A 16 19.49 6.89 -3.62
CA LEU A 16 18.55 5.92 -3.02
C LEU A 16 18.88 4.49 -3.46
N LEU A 17 19.12 4.27 -4.76
CA LEU A 17 19.45 2.96 -5.29
C LEU A 17 20.77 2.43 -4.71
N LEU A 18 21.80 3.27 -4.63
CA LEU A 18 23.09 2.90 -4.02
C LEU A 18 22.94 2.56 -2.54
N PHE A 19 22.14 3.32 -1.79
CA PHE A 19 21.85 3.02 -0.39
C PHE A 19 21.20 1.63 -0.25
N TYR A 20 20.20 1.34 -1.09
CA TYR A 20 19.54 0.04 -1.12
C TYR A 20 20.52 -1.09 -1.47
N GLU A 21 21.32 -0.94 -2.53
CA GLU A 21 22.28 -1.96 -2.97
C GLU A 21 23.28 -2.32 -1.88
N ASN A 22 23.83 -1.31 -1.21
CA ASN A 22 24.79 -1.50 -0.13
C ASN A 22 24.16 -2.20 1.08
N LYS A 23 22.88 -1.95 1.37
CA LYS A 23 22.18 -2.64 2.47
C LYS A 23 21.77 -4.06 2.10
N ARG A 24 21.38 -4.29 0.84
CA ARG A 24 21.02 -5.61 0.33
C ARG A 24 22.23 -6.55 0.29
N SER A 25 23.38 -6.09 -0.19
CA SER A 25 24.58 -6.93 -0.33
C SER A 25 25.14 -7.45 1.00
N VAL A 26 24.84 -6.77 2.09
CA VAL A 26 25.28 -7.13 3.45
C VAL A 26 24.32 -8.13 4.12
N ALA A 27 23.10 -8.28 3.62
CA ALA A 27 22.05 -9.05 4.30
C ALA A 27 21.59 -10.25 3.46
N ASP A 28 22.15 -11.44 3.72
CA ASP A 28 21.76 -12.72 3.10
C ASP A 28 20.26 -13.03 3.27
N LYS A 29 19.62 -12.44 4.29
CA LYS A 29 18.19 -12.58 4.61
C LYS A 29 17.39 -11.29 4.40
N PHE A 30 17.87 -10.37 3.57
CA PHE A 30 17.23 -9.05 3.34
C PHE A 30 15.73 -9.15 3.04
N PHE A 31 15.33 -10.11 2.19
CA PHE A 31 13.92 -10.35 1.86
C PHE A 31 13.08 -10.62 3.11
N TRP A 32 13.53 -11.53 3.98
CA TRP A 32 12.77 -11.91 5.18
C TRP A 32 12.68 -10.77 6.20
N TYR A 33 13.72 -9.94 6.32
CA TYR A 33 13.66 -8.73 7.13
C TYR A 33 12.66 -7.72 6.58
N LEU A 34 12.68 -7.47 5.27
CA LEU A 34 11.76 -6.55 4.60
C LEU A 34 10.31 -7.04 4.70
N PHE A 35 10.09 -8.33 4.45
CA PHE A 35 8.78 -8.95 4.53
C PHE A 35 8.22 -8.87 5.96
N SER A 36 9.03 -9.20 6.97
CA SER A 36 8.63 -9.09 8.37
C SER A 36 8.31 -7.65 8.75
N PHE A 37 9.15 -6.69 8.30
CA PHE A 37 8.90 -5.27 8.49
C PHE A 37 7.55 -4.83 7.92
N PHE A 38 7.21 -5.27 6.70
CA PHE A 38 5.90 -4.97 6.12
C PHE A 38 4.75 -5.67 6.83
N ILE A 39 4.92 -6.88 7.37
CA ILE A 39 3.89 -7.50 8.24
C ILE A 39 3.58 -6.56 9.41
N PHE A 40 4.61 -6.07 10.10
CA PHE A 40 4.42 -5.17 11.26
C PHE A 40 3.70 -3.89 10.85
N ILE A 41 4.10 -3.25 9.74
CA ILE A 41 3.42 -2.03 9.26
C ILE A 41 1.96 -2.32 8.91
N ASN A 42 1.68 -3.39 8.15
CA ASN A 42 0.30 -3.71 7.76
C ASN A 42 -0.59 -3.96 8.97
N ILE A 43 -0.08 -4.66 10.00
CA ILE A 43 -0.83 -4.88 11.25
C ILE A 43 -1.07 -3.57 12.00
N ILE A 44 -0.07 -2.67 12.06
CA ILE A 44 -0.23 -1.34 12.67
C ILE A 44 -1.28 -0.52 11.92
N CYS A 45 -1.20 -0.45 10.59
CA CYS A 45 -2.18 0.24 9.75
C CYS A 45 -3.58 -0.36 9.93
N TYR A 46 -3.68 -1.69 9.99
CA TYR A 46 -4.93 -2.40 10.24
C TYR A 46 -5.58 -1.98 11.56
N TRP A 47 -4.85 -2.05 12.67
CA TRP A 47 -5.41 -1.67 13.96
C TRP A 47 -5.69 -0.17 14.05
N PHE A 48 -4.82 0.66 13.47
CA PHE A 48 -5.06 2.09 13.41
C PHE A 48 -6.37 2.39 12.66
N ALA A 49 -6.59 1.78 11.49
CA ALA A 49 -7.80 1.93 10.69
C ALA A 49 -9.05 1.41 11.43
N MET A 50 -8.95 0.24 12.07
CA MET A 50 -10.05 -0.37 12.82
C MET A 50 -10.48 0.50 14.00
N VAL A 51 -9.53 0.97 14.82
CA VAL A 51 -9.83 1.78 16.01
C VAL A 51 -10.40 3.14 15.62
N SER A 52 -9.89 3.76 14.56
CA SER A 52 -10.30 5.11 14.16
C SER A 52 -11.59 5.13 13.33
N ALA A 53 -11.81 4.17 12.44
CA ALA A 53 -12.98 4.15 11.55
C ALA A 53 -14.16 3.35 12.13
N PHE A 54 -13.88 2.23 12.81
CA PHE A 54 -14.90 1.27 13.29
C PHE A 54 -14.65 0.80 14.73
N PRO A 55 -14.57 1.72 15.72
CA PRO A 55 -14.24 1.37 17.10
C PRO A 55 -15.21 0.35 17.72
N GLY A 56 -16.49 0.37 17.33
CA GLY A 56 -17.49 -0.60 17.80
C GLY A 56 -17.19 -2.06 17.44
N LEU A 57 -16.42 -2.31 16.37
CA LEU A 57 -16.00 -3.65 15.98
C LEU A 57 -14.83 -4.16 16.83
N VAL A 58 -13.99 -3.23 17.34
CA VAL A 58 -12.81 -3.51 18.17
C VAL A 58 -13.21 -3.70 19.63
N PHE A 59 -14.06 -2.84 20.18
CA PHE A 59 -14.45 -2.88 21.59
C PHE A 59 -15.77 -3.65 21.83
N GLY A 60 -16.23 -4.41 20.84
CA GLY A 60 -17.49 -5.16 20.86
C GLY A 60 -17.30 -6.68 20.85
N PRO A 61 -18.41 -7.45 20.74
CA PRO A 61 -18.37 -8.91 20.74
C PRO A 61 -17.65 -9.51 19.52
N THR A 62 -17.43 -8.71 18.47
CA THR A 62 -16.76 -9.11 17.23
C THR A 62 -15.24 -9.05 17.31
N PHE A 63 -14.65 -8.62 18.43
CA PHE A 63 -13.20 -8.42 18.56
C PHE A 63 -12.39 -9.66 18.15
N SER A 64 -12.79 -10.85 18.63
CA SER A 64 -12.07 -12.11 18.35
C SER A 64 -11.95 -12.38 16.85
N TYR A 65 -13.01 -12.09 16.09
CA TYR A 65 -13.03 -12.26 14.63
C TYR A 65 -12.05 -11.31 13.93
N TYR A 66 -12.12 -10.02 14.25
CA TYR A 66 -11.23 -9.00 13.66
C TYR A 66 -9.77 -9.17 14.11
N PHE A 67 -9.55 -9.63 15.33
CA PHE A 67 -8.23 -10.01 15.81
C PHE A 67 -7.62 -11.14 14.99
N LYS A 68 -8.39 -12.14 14.54
CA LYS A 68 -7.90 -13.20 13.66
C LYS A 68 -7.65 -12.70 12.24
N ILE A 69 -8.47 -11.78 11.73
CA ILE A 69 -8.31 -11.20 10.38
C ILE A 69 -6.96 -10.51 10.20
N GLN A 70 -6.39 -9.90 11.25
CA GLN A 70 -5.11 -9.18 11.15
C GLN A 70 -3.97 -10.04 10.57
N PHE A 71 -3.99 -11.36 10.79
CA PHE A 71 -2.91 -12.25 10.38
C PHE A 71 -2.87 -12.45 8.85
N PRO A 72 -3.95 -12.92 8.19
CA PRO A 72 -3.98 -12.99 6.73
C PRO A 72 -3.89 -11.60 6.09
N VAL A 73 -4.46 -10.55 6.71
CA VAL A 73 -4.31 -9.17 6.21
C VAL A 73 -2.84 -8.75 6.23
N GLY A 74 -2.16 -8.92 7.37
CA GLY A 74 -0.75 -8.56 7.54
C GLY A 74 0.16 -9.35 6.59
N PHE A 75 -0.11 -10.65 6.40
CA PHE A 75 0.67 -11.49 5.51
C PHE A 75 0.49 -11.12 4.03
N LEU A 76 -0.76 -11.02 3.56
CA LEU A 76 -1.06 -10.72 2.15
C LEU A 76 -0.69 -9.27 1.79
N GLY A 77 -0.87 -8.32 2.71
CA GLY A 77 -0.39 -6.95 2.55
C GLY A 77 1.13 -6.91 2.42
N ALA A 78 1.85 -7.58 3.33
CA ALA A 78 3.31 -7.64 3.28
C ALA A 78 3.87 -8.32 2.01
N LEU A 79 3.13 -9.29 1.46
CA LEU A 79 3.48 -9.95 0.20
C LEU A 79 3.47 -8.94 -0.95
N PHE A 80 2.41 -8.14 -1.06
CA PHE A 80 2.30 -7.12 -2.09
C PHE A 80 3.28 -5.98 -1.88
N ASP A 81 3.44 -5.47 -0.66
CA ASP A 81 4.43 -4.44 -0.32
C ASP A 81 5.86 -4.87 -0.68
N SER A 82 6.21 -6.11 -0.37
CA SER A 82 7.53 -6.65 -0.71
C SER A 82 7.70 -6.74 -2.23
N LEU A 83 6.70 -7.27 -2.94
CA LEU A 83 6.72 -7.40 -4.39
C LEU A 83 6.81 -6.04 -5.08
N SER A 84 5.95 -5.09 -4.69
CA SER A 84 5.90 -3.74 -5.22
C SER A 84 7.23 -3.02 -5.00
N PHE A 85 7.83 -3.15 -3.81
CA PHE A 85 9.15 -2.61 -3.53
C PHE A 85 10.23 -3.14 -4.49
N PHE A 86 10.31 -4.46 -4.72
CA PHE A 86 11.30 -5.01 -5.66
C PHE A 86 11.04 -4.57 -7.10
N ILE A 87 9.78 -4.50 -7.52
CA ILE A 87 9.39 -3.99 -8.84
C ILE A 87 9.81 -2.53 -8.98
N THR A 88 9.54 -1.67 -7.99
CA THR A 88 9.95 -0.27 -7.98
C THR A 88 11.48 -0.13 -8.08
N ILE A 89 12.26 -0.90 -7.30
CA ILE A 89 13.72 -0.91 -7.43
C ILE A 89 14.17 -1.32 -8.85
N TYR A 90 13.54 -2.34 -9.43
CA TYR A 90 13.83 -2.77 -10.80
C TYR A 90 13.53 -1.65 -11.82
N ILE A 91 12.40 -0.96 -11.66
CA ILE A 91 12.01 0.18 -12.50
C ILE A 91 13.02 1.33 -12.36
N ILE A 92 13.43 1.69 -11.13
CA ILE A 92 14.44 2.74 -10.89
C ILE A 92 15.75 2.42 -11.61
N ARG A 93 16.23 1.17 -11.52
CA ARG A 93 17.44 0.73 -12.24
C ARG A 93 17.31 0.96 -13.73
N ARG A 94 16.19 0.53 -14.32
CA ARG A 94 15.91 0.71 -15.75
C ARG A 94 15.83 2.18 -16.12
N ALA A 95 15.12 2.99 -15.33
CA ALA A 95 14.98 4.42 -15.54
C ALA A 95 16.36 5.12 -15.56
N LEU A 96 17.24 4.83 -14.60
CA LEU A 96 18.56 5.44 -14.49
C LEU A 96 19.50 5.10 -15.65
N LEU A 97 19.31 3.96 -16.32
CA LEU A 97 20.07 3.59 -17.52
C LEU A 97 19.64 4.37 -18.77
N THR A 98 18.47 5.01 -18.76
CA THR A 98 17.97 5.73 -19.92
C THR A 98 18.55 7.13 -20.01
N ILE A 99 19.02 7.51 -21.20
CA ILE A 99 19.52 8.88 -21.47
C ILE A 99 18.36 9.84 -21.73
N ASN A 100 17.29 9.36 -22.38
CA ASN A 100 16.14 10.19 -22.74
C ASN A 100 15.25 10.50 -21.53
N ASN A 101 15.06 11.80 -21.26
CA ASN A 101 14.25 12.31 -20.16
C ASN A 101 12.77 11.89 -20.21
N ARG A 102 12.17 11.74 -21.39
CA ARG A 102 10.78 11.30 -21.51
C ARG A 102 10.63 9.83 -21.11
N ILE A 103 11.56 8.99 -21.55
CA ILE A 103 11.58 7.56 -21.23
C ILE A 103 11.83 7.35 -19.74
N TYR A 104 12.71 8.15 -19.14
CA TYR A 104 12.93 8.17 -17.70
C TYR A 104 11.65 8.47 -16.90
N ILE A 105 10.91 9.52 -17.28
CA ILE A 105 9.63 9.86 -16.63
C ILE A 105 8.61 8.73 -16.82
N ALA A 106 8.53 8.16 -18.04
CA ALA A 106 7.59 7.08 -18.33
C ALA A 106 7.86 5.84 -17.46
N HIS A 107 9.13 5.47 -17.26
CA HIS A 107 9.47 4.38 -16.34
C HIS A 107 9.00 4.66 -14.91
N LEU A 108 9.27 5.87 -14.38
CA LEU A 108 8.87 6.22 -13.02
C LEU A 108 7.37 6.44 -12.85
N SER A 109 6.63 6.65 -13.95
CA SER A 109 5.17 6.72 -13.92
C SER A 109 4.52 5.37 -13.64
N ILE A 110 5.27 4.26 -13.73
CA ILE A 110 4.78 2.92 -13.39
C ILE A 110 4.42 2.83 -11.90
N ASP A 111 5.06 3.61 -11.02
CA ASP A 111 4.69 3.61 -9.59
C ASP A 111 3.26 4.10 -9.35
N ILE A 112 2.72 4.95 -10.23
CA ILE A 112 1.30 5.34 -10.19
C ILE A 112 0.40 4.14 -10.51
N LEU A 113 0.79 3.31 -11.49
CA LEU A 113 0.05 2.09 -11.81
C LEU A 113 0.09 1.10 -10.64
N ILE A 114 1.25 0.96 -9.99
CA ILE A 114 1.40 0.13 -8.78
C ILE A 114 0.46 0.64 -7.67
N ALA A 115 0.37 1.95 -7.46
CA ALA A 115 -0.54 2.56 -6.49
C ALA A 115 -2.02 2.30 -6.82
N VAL A 116 -2.39 2.28 -8.10
CA VAL A 116 -3.76 1.90 -8.52
C VAL A 116 -4.02 0.42 -8.29
N VAL A 117 -3.06 -0.47 -8.56
CA VAL A 117 -3.22 -1.90 -8.28
C VAL A 117 -3.33 -2.16 -6.77
N ALA A 118 -2.60 -1.40 -5.95
CA ALA A 118 -2.67 -1.42 -4.49
C ALA A 118 -4.10 -1.21 -3.96
N THR A 119 -4.86 -0.26 -4.52
CA THR A 119 -6.25 -0.02 -4.05
C THR A 119 -7.16 -1.24 -4.26
N PHE A 120 -6.99 -1.96 -5.38
CA PHE A 120 -7.69 -3.22 -5.62
C PHE A 120 -7.16 -4.35 -4.73
N TRP A 121 -5.84 -4.36 -4.47
CA TRP A 121 -5.21 -5.34 -3.60
C TRP A 121 -5.77 -5.28 -2.18
N VAL A 122 -5.94 -4.09 -1.59
CA VAL A 122 -6.57 -3.92 -0.27
C VAL A 122 -7.94 -4.61 -0.24
N VAL A 123 -8.81 -4.35 -1.21
CA VAL A 123 -10.15 -4.98 -1.29
C VAL A 123 -10.03 -6.51 -1.36
N PHE A 124 -9.15 -7.02 -2.23
CA PHE A 124 -8.88 -8.45 -2.37
C PHE A 124 -8.42 -9.09 -1.05
N VAL A 125 -7.47 -8.45 -0.36
CA VAL A 125 -6.94 -8.92 0.93
C VAL A 125 -8.06 -9.04 1.95
N PHE A 126 -8.97 -8.07 2.03
CA PHE A 126 -10.08 -8.14 2.96
C PHE A 126 -11.10 -9.23 2.60
N ILE A 127 -11.42 -9.42 1.32
CA ILE A 127 -12.31 -10.50 0.88
C ILE A 127 -11.73 -11.85 1.31
N ILE A 128 -10.49 -12.15 0.91
CA ILE A 128 -9.83 -13.43 1.20
C ILE A 128 -9.60 -13.62 2.69
N SER A 129 -9.11 -12.61 3.41
CA SER A 129 -8.83 -12.71 4.84
C SER A 129 -10.08 -13.02 5.65
N GLY A 130 -11.18 -12.31 5.40
CA GLY A 130 -12.44 -12.59 6.08
C GLY A 130 -13.00 -13.95 5.70
N TRP A 131 -12.90 -14.36 4.43
CA TRP A 131 -13.32 -15.69 4.00
C TRP A 131 -12.52 -16.80 4.70
N VAL A 132 -11.19 -16.69 4.76
CA VAL A 132 -10.32 -17.67 5.44
C VAL A 132 -10.70 -17.79 6.92
N ILE A 133 -10.86 -16.67 7.63
CA ILE A 133 -11.22 -16.70 9.04
C ILE A 133 -12.63 -17.25 9.25
N SER A 134 -13.60 -16.81 8.46
CA SER A 134 -14.96 -17.35 8.52
C SER A 134 -15.00 -18.85 8.20
N TYR A 135 -14.21 -19.30 7.23
CA TYR A 135 -14.10 -20.73 6.93
C TYR A 135 -13.51 -21.50 8.11
N ILE A 136 -12.37 -21.06 8.67
CA ILE A 136 -11.72 -21.71 9.82
C ILE A 136 -12.64 -21.75 11.04
N ASP A 137 -13.30 -20.64 11.36
CA ASP A 137 -14.15 -20.53 12.55
C ASP A 137 -15.43 -21.38 12.43
N THR A 138 -15.82 -21.77 11.21
CA THR A 138 -16.98 -22.65 10.97
C THR A 138 -16.61 -24.13 10.87
N ILE A 139 -15.32 -24.49 10.84
CA ILE A 139 -14.88 -25.89 10.89
C ILE A 139 -15.29 -26.50 12.24
N GLY A 140 -16.12 -27.54 12.20
CA GLY A 140 -16.54 -28.29 13.38
C GLY A 140 -17.65 -27.63 14.21
N GLN A 141 -18.26 -26.54 13.73
CA GLN A 141 -19.38 -25.86 14.39
C GLN A 141 -20.75 -26.34 13.86
N SER A 142 -21.78 -26.28 14.71
CA SER A 142 -23.17 -26.62 14.33
C SER A 142 -23.78 -25.53 13.43
N VAL A 143 -24.72 -25.89 12.56
CA VAL A 143 -25.39 -24.95 11.62
C VAL A 143 -26.03 -23.73 12.32
N GLU A 144 -26.40 -23.87 13.59
CA GLU A 144 -26.99 -22.80 14.42
C GLU A 144 -25.95 -21.80 14.93
N SER A 145 -24.72 -22.24 15.23
CA SER A 145 -23.62 -21.33 15.63
C SER A 145 -23.05 -20.55 14.44
N ILE A 146 -23.15 -21.12 13.24
CA ILE A 146 -22.76 -20.48 11.96
C ILE A 146 -23.68 -19.28 11.60
N LYS A 147 -24.95 -19.27 12.03
CA LYS A 147 -25.90 -18.17 11.74
C LYS A 147 -25.79 -16.97 12.69
N LEU A 148 -25.21 -17.15 13.88
CA LEU A 148 -25.16 -16.11 14.92
C LEU A 148 -24.20 -14.98 14.55
N TYR A 149 -23.16 -15.31 13.80
CA TYR A 149 -22.20 -14.39 13.28
C TYR A 149 -22.43 -14.34 11.78
N ASP A 150 -22.56 -13.15 11.19
CA ASP A 150 -22.65 -12.92 9.74
C ASP A 150 -21.31 -13.27 9.03
N HIS A 151 -20.76 -14.44 9.35
CA HIS A 151 -19.58 -15.07 8.80
C HIS A 151 -19.95 -15.59 7.43
N GLU A 152 -19.94 -14.71 6.46
CA GLU A 152 -20.17 -15.06 5.08
C GLU A 152 -19.05 -15.97 4.56
N THR A 153 -19.23 -17.28 4.75
CA THR A 153 -18.33 -18.34 4.26
C THR A 153 -18.42 -18.54 2.75
N ASN A 154 -19.48 -18.00 2.14
CA ASN A 154 -19.62 -17.95 0.70
C ASN A 154 -18.79 -16.79 0.13
N ILE A 155 -17.75 -17.13 -0.62
CA ILE A 155 -16.83 -16.15 -1.19
C ILE A 155 -17.51 -15.27 -2.25
N ASP A 156 -18.47 -15.77 -3.00
CA ASP A 156 -19.16 -15.02 -4.05
C ASP A 156 -19.99 -13.89 -3.43
N LYS A 157 -20.81 -14.21 -2.42
CA LYS A 157 -21.61 -13.20 -1.74
C LYS A 157 -20.76 -12.15 -1.04
N ARG A 158 -19.64 -12.57 -0.44
CA ARG A 158 -18.67 -11.66 0.16
C ARG A 158 -18.05 -10.75 -0.89
N THR A 159 -17.70 -11.30 -2.06
CA THR A 159 -17.18 -10.53 -3.19
C THR A 159 -18.21 -9.49 -3.66
N ASP A 160 -19.47 -9.90 -3.84
CA ASP A 160 -20.57 -9.02 -4.24
C ASP A 160 -20.77 -7.86 -3.24
N LYS A 161 -20.68 -8.16 -1.94
CA LYS A 161 -20.74 -7.14 -0.88
C LYS A 161 -19.63 -6.10 -1.00
N TYR A 162 -18.39 -6.52 -1.25
CA TYR A 162 -17.27 -5.60 -1.43
C TYR A 162 -17.37 -4.82 -2.74
N ILE A 163 -17.78 -5.45 -3.85
CA ILE A 163 -18.02 -4.78 -5.13
C ILE A 163 -19.10 -3.70 -4.96
N SER A 164 -20.22 -4.05 -4.34
CA SER A 164 -21.30 -3.10 -4.04
C SER A 164 -20.81 -1.96 -3.16
N SER A 165 -19.98 -2.23 -2.16
CA SER A 165 -19.43 -1.21 -1.26
C SER A 165 -18.48 -0.26 -1.99
N VAL A 166 -17.64 -0.77 -2.89
CA VAL A 166 -16.76 0.05 -3.73
C VAL A 166 -17.57 0.92 -4.69
N ASN A 167 -18.56 0.34 -5.36
CA ASN A 167 -19.44 1.08 -6.26
C ASN A 167 -20.23 2.19 -5.53
N ASP A 168 -20.75 1.89 -4.34
CA ASP A 168 -21.45 2.89 -3.52
C ASP A 168 -20.49 3.98 -3.02
N ALA A 169 -19.25 3.65 -2.67
CA ALA A 169 -18.25 4.65 -2.30
C ALA A 169 -17.86 5.58 -3.48
N LEU A 170 -17.89 5.08 -4.72
CA LEU A 170 -17.65 5.88 -5.92
C LEU A 170 -18.82 6.82 -6.24
N ILE A 171 -20.06 6.36 -6.07
CA ILE A 171 -21.27 7.14 -6.35
C ILE A 171 -21.57 8.13 -5.21
N ASN A 172 -21.40 7.69 -3.96
CA ASN A 172 -21.76 8.39 -2.74
C ASN A 172 -20.56 8.52 -1.77
N PRO A 173 -19.47 9.24 -2.14
CA PRO A 173 -18.24 9.27 -1.34
C PRO A 173 -18.41 9.87 0.05
N SER A 174 -19.26 10.90 0.20
CA SER A 174 -19.51 11.55 1.49
C SER A 174 -20.15 10.60 2.52
N HIS A 175 -21.05 9.73 2.07
CA HIS A 175 -21.69 8.71 2.93
C HIS A 175 -20.72 7.58 3.29
N ASN A 176 -19.70 7.36 2.46
CA ASN A 176 -18.71 6.29 2.59
C ASN A 176 -17.35 6.77 3.12
N ILE A 177 -17.29 7.96 3.72
CA ILE A 177 -16.02 8.56 4.13
C ILE A 177 -15.21 7.68 5.09
N LYS A 178 -15.88 6.92 5.97
CA LYS A 178 -15.23 5.94 6.86
C LYS A 178 -14.60 4.79 6.10
N ASN A 179 -15.28 4.24 5.10
CA ASN A 179 -14.77 3.16 4.25
C ASN A 179 -13.59 3.64 3.39
N ILE A 180 -13.70 4.84 2.81
CA ILE A 180 -12.62 5.46 2.03
C ILE A 180 -11.41 5.72 2.92
N TYR A 181 -11.62 6.32 4.09
CA TYR A 181 -10.57 6.56 5.07
C TYR A 181 -9.89 5.26 5.49
N PHE A 182 -10.67 4.22 5.80
CA PHE A 182 -10.15 2.91 6.14
C PHE A 182 -9.27 2.34 5.01
N GLY A 183 -9.75 2.39 3.76
CA GLY A 183 -8.97 1.95 2.60
C GLY A 183 -7.66 2.73 2.42
N ILE A 184 -7.66 4.05 2.62
CA ILE A 184 -6.46 4.90 2.53
C ILE A 184 -5.42 4.50 3.59
N ILE A 185 -5.85 4.31 4.83
CA ILE A 185 -4.94 3.88 5.91
C ILE A 185 -4.36 2.50 5.63
N MET A 186 -5.20 1.58 5.15
CA MET A 186 -4.77 0.22 4.80
C MET A 186 -3.76 0.20 3.65
N GLY A 187 -3.94 1.03 2.63
CA GLY A 187 -3.01 1.15 1.50
C GLY A 187 -1.76 2.00 1.81
N PHE A 188 -1.60 2.52 3.03
CA PHE A 188 -0.52 3.47 3.34
C PHE A 188 0.88 2.86 3.18
N SER A 189 1.06 1.58 3.55
CA SER A 189 2.34 0.89 3.42
C SER A 189 2.76 0.75 1.95
N GLU A 190 1.79 0.43 1.09
CA GLU A 190 1.97 0.25 -0.36
C GLU A 190 2.32 1.57 -1.05
N MET A 191 1.90 2.70 -0.47
CA MET A 191 2.17 4.04 -0.98
C MET A 191 3.57 4.55 -0.61
N ILE A 192 4.32 3.90 0.29
CA ILE A 192 5.64 4.38 0.75
C ILE A 192 6.60 4.65 -0.42
N PRO A 193 6.82 3.73 -1.39
CA PRO A 193 7.73 4.00 -2.50
C PRO A 193 7.28 5.20 -3.35
N THR A 194 5.98 5.28 -3.63
CA THR A 194 5.35 6.38 -4.38
C THR A 194 5.53 7.72 -3.67
N ILE A 195 5.32 7.78 -2.34
CA ILE A 195 5.52 8.99 -1.52
C ILE A 195 6.98 9.44 -1.56
N ILE A 196 7.92 8.50 -1.44
CA ILE A 196 9.37 8.81 -1.52
C ILE A 196 9.71 9.41 -2.88
N HIS A 197 9.21 8.82 -3.97
CA HIS A 197 9.45 9.32 -5.33
C HIS A 197 8.86 10.71 -5.56
N PHE A 198 7.61 10.94 -5.14
CA PHE A 198 6.99 12.27 -5.21
C PHE A 198 7.76 13.30 -4.39
N THR A 199 8.22 12.93 -3.19
CA THR A 199 9.00 13.83 -2.34
C THR A 199 10.32 14.22 -3.01
N MET A 200 11.04 13.27 -3.63
CA MET A 200 12.27 13.57 -4.40
C MET A 200 11.99 14.48 -5.60
N PHE A 201 10.87 14.25 -6.31
CA PHE A 201 10.45 15.07 -7.43
C PHE A 201 10.12 16.51 -6.99
N PHE A 202 9.29 16.69 -5.96
CA PHE A 202 8.93 18.02 -5.44
C PHE A 202 10.14 18.76 -4.88
N ARG A 203 11.04 18.05 -4.19
CA ARG A 203 12.32 18.60 -3.74
C ARG A 203 13.14 19.13 -4.92
N SER A 204 13.19 18.39 -6.02
CA SER A 204 13.89 18.80 -7.24
C SER A 204 13.28 20.05 -7.88
N ILE A 205 11.95 20.19 -7.85
CA ILE A 205 11.24 21.42 -8.26
C ILE A 205 11.66 22.59 -7.37
N PHE A 206 11.59 22.42 -6.05
CA PHE A 206 11.88 23.48 -5.09
C PHE A 206 13.32 23.99 -5.22
N TYR A 207 14.31 23.09 -5.28
CA TYR A 207 15.71 23.49 -5.51
C TYR A 207 15.92 24.17 -6.86
N SER A 208 15.22 23.74 -7.90
CA SER A 208 15.32 24.39 -9.21
C SER A 208 14.71 25.79 -9.22
N LEU A 209 13.66 26.05 -8.42
CA LEU A 209 13.03 27.36 -8.27
C LEU A 209 13.89 28.29 -7.41
N TYR A 210 14.36 27.82 -6.26
CA TYR A 210 15.20 28.60 -5.35
C TYR A 210 16.51 29.05 -6.01
N ASN A 211 17.23 28.15 -6.69
CA ASN A 211 18.47 28.50 -7.41
C ASN A 211 18.23 29.33 -8.68
N LYS A 212 16.98 29.52 -9.12
CA LYS A 212 16.66 30.47 -10.18
C LYS A 212 16.54 31.87 -9.59
N GLN A 213 15.98 31.99 -8.39
CA GLN A 213 15.74 33.27 -7.72
C GLN A 213 17.02 33.91 -7.19
N SER A 214 18.02 33.12 -6.78
CA SER A 214 19.35 33.63 -6.43
C SER A 214 20.05 34.29 -7.62
N ASN A 215 19.94 33.72 -8.83
CA ASN A 215 20.59 34.25 -10.03
C ASN A 215 19.88 35.48 -10.66
N PHE A 216 18.73 35.91 -10.12
CA PHE A 216 18.03 37.13 -10.53
C PHE A 216 18.22 38.28 -9.54
N ASN A 217 18.80 38.01 -8.37
CA ASN A 217 19.06 38.99 -7.30
C ASN A 217 20.54 39.40 -7.22
N ASP A 218 21.36 38.91 -8.15
CA ASP A 218 22.74 39.35 -8.43
C ASP A 218 22.77 40.08 -9.78
#